data_AF-A0AAC8W0T8-F1
#
_entry.id   AF-A0AAC8W0T8-F1
#
_cell.length_a   1.000
_cell.length_b   1.000
_cell.length_c   1.000
_cell.angle_alpha   90.00
_cell.angle_beta   90.00
_cell.angle_gamma   90.00
#
_symmetry.space_group_name_H-M   'P 1'
#
loop_
_entity.id
_entity.type
_entity.pdbx_description
1 polymer ?
#
loop_
_entity_poly.entity_id
_entity_poly.type
_entity_poly.pdbx_seq_one_letter_code
_entity_poly.pdbx_strand_id
1 'polypeptide(L)'
;MSRPPLPPFTEQSAVEKVRLAEDGWNSRDPAKVTLAYTEDTRWRNRAEFANGHAEVQAFLTRKWNRELDYRLIKELWAFTGNRIAVRYAYEYHDDSGQWFRAYGNENWEFAEDGLMRNRHASINEHPIAEADRKFHWPLGRRPDDHPGLSHFGF
;
A
#
# COMPACT_ATOMS: atom_id res chain seq x y z
N MET A 1 -12.73 13.99 -10.85
CA MET A 1 -13.18 12.67 -11.34
C MET A 1 -13.34 11.76 -10.13
N SER A 2 -14.37 10.93 -10.07
CA SER A 2 -14.53 9.97 -8.98
C SER A 2 -13.71 8.69 -9.22
N ARG A 3 -13.30 8.03 -8.14
CA ARG A 3 -12.53 6.79 -8.14
C ARG A 3 -13.25 5.75 -7.28
N PRO A 4 -14.19 4.98 -7.85
CA PRO A 4 -14.89 3.94 -7.11
C PRO A 4 -13.92 2.84 -6.60
N PRO A 5 -14.29 2.06 -5.57
CA PRO A 5 -15.52 2.20 -4.76
C PRO A 5 -15.58 3.49 -3.93
N LEU A 6 -16.79 4.02 -3.73
CA LEU A 6 -17.04 5.27 -2.99
C LEU A 6 -17.51 4.98 -1.55
N PRO A 7 -17.20 5.84 -0.57
CA PRO A 7 -17.77 5.73 0.77
C PRO A 7 -19.26 6.14 0.80
N PRO A 8 -20.04 5.67 1.80
CA PRO A 8 -19.66 4.76 2.87
C PRO A 8 -19.42 3.33 2.37
N PHE A 9 -18.40 2.66 2.92
CA PHE A 9 -18.02 1.34 2.47
C PHE A 9 -18.90 0.23 3.07
N THR A 10 -19.10 -0.82 2.28
CA THR A 10 -19.51 -2.16 2.74
C THR A 10 -18.25 -3.00 2.89
N GLU A 11 -18.37 -4.19 3.48
CA GLU A 11 -17.23 -5.11 3.55
C GLU A 11 -16.69 -5.46 2.16
N GLN A 12 -17.58 -5.81 1.23
CA GLN A 12 -17.21 -6.14 -0.15
C GLN A 12 -16.49 -4.96 -0.83
N SER A 13 -17.04 -3.76 -0.74
CA SER A 13 -16.42 -2.59 -1.37
C SER A 13 -15.15 -2.11 -0.67
N ALA A 14 -14.99 -2.36 0.64
CA ALA A 14 -13.74 -2.11 1.35
C ALA A 14 -12.64 -3.09 0.92
N VAL A 15 -12.95 -4.39 0.80
CA VAL A 15 -12.02 -5.40 0.27
C VAL A 15 -11.58 -5.04 -1.15
N GLU A 16 -12.52 -4.66 -2.01
CA GLU A 16 -12.21 -4.20 -3.37
C GLU A 16 -11.31 -2.95 -3.35
N LYS A 17 -11.61 -1.96 -2.49
CA LYS A 17 -10.79 -0.74 -2.35
C LYS A 17 -9.36 -1.08 -1.92
N VAL A 18 -9.19 -2.01 -0.99
CA VAL A 18 -7.88 -2.51 -0.53
C VAL A 18 -7.13 -3.20 -1.67
N ARG A 19 -7.80 -4.06 -2.45
CA ARG A 19 -7.20 -4.76 -3.59
C ARG A 19 -6.76 -3.80 -4.70
N LEU A 20 -7.58 -2.81 -5.04
CA LEU A 20 -7.23 -1.79 -6.04
C LEU A 20 -6.04 -0.93 -5.58
N ALA A 21 -5.94 -0.64 -4.28
CA ALA A 21 -4.78 0.03 -3.72
C ALA A 21 -3.54 -0.88 -3.79
N GLU A 22 -3.64 -2.16 -3.44
CA GLU A 22 -2.54 -3.14 -3.59
C GLU A 22 -2.03 -3.19 -5.03
N ASP A 23 -2.92 -3.29 -6.02
CA ASP A 23 -2.59 -3.31 -7.44
C ASP A 23 -1.87 -2.03 -7.89
N GLY A 24 -2.35 -0.88 -7.42
CA GLY A 24 -1.72 0.41 -7.67
C GLY A 24 -0.29 0.46 -7.15
N TRP A 25 -0.07 0.10 -5.88
CA TRP A 25 1.26 0.13 -5.26
C TRP A 25 2.23 -0.89 -5.88
N ASN A 26 1.74 -2.07 -6.30
CA ASN A 26 2.56 -3.06 -6.99
C ASN A 26 3.01 -2.63 -8.41
N SER A 27 2.41 -1.58 -8.99
CA SER A 27 2.93 -0.97 -10.22
C SER A 27 4.27 -0.25 -10.02
N ARG A 28 4.55 0.20 -8.79
CA ARG A 28 5.72 1.01 -8.42
C ARG A 28 5.88 2.27 -9.29
N ASP A 29 4.75 2.82 -9.74
CA ASP A 29 4.68 4.05 -10.52
C ASP A 29 4.21 5.20 -9.61
N PRO A 30 5.11 6.15 -9.25
CA PRO A 30 4.77 7.28 -8.39
C PRO A 30 3.62 8.12 -8.92
N ALA A 31 3.58 8.40 -10.23
CA ALA A 31 2.55 9.24 -10.83
C ALA A 31 1.19 8.53 -10.77
N LYS A 32 1.15 7.26 -11.18
CA LYS A 32 -0.09 6.46 -11.16
C LYS A 32 -0.66 6.27 -9.76
N VAL A 33 0.19 6.02 -8.77
CA VAL A 33 -0.24 5.83 -7.38
C VAL A 33 -0.74 7.15 -6.77
N THR A 34 -0.10 8.27 -7.08
CA THR A 34 -0.50 9.60 -6.57
C THR A 34 -1.92 9.99 -6.98
N LEU A 35 -2.40 9.54 -8.15
CA LEU A 35 -3.78 9.78 -8.61
C LEU A 35 -4.87 9.10 -7.77
N ALA A 36 -4.53 8.27 -6.80
CA ALA A 36 -5.49 7.69 -5.86
C ALA A 36 -5.78 8.59 -4.64
N TYR A 37 -5.09 9.73 -4.52
CA TYR A 37 -5.17 10.64 -3.39
C TYR A 37 -5.76 11.99 -3.82
N THR A 38 -6.35 12.73 -2.87
CA THR A 38 -6.80 14.11 -3.14
C THR A 38 -5.59 15.01 -3.39
N GLU A 39 -5.78 16.13 -4.11
CA GLU A 39 -4.71 17.10 -4.35
C GLU A 39 -4.14 17.67 -3.04
N ASP A 40 -4.98 17.78 -2.00
CA ASP A 40 -4.66 18.25 -0.65
C ASP A 40 -4.35 17.10 0.35
N THR A 41 -4.06 15.88 -0.13
CA THR A 41 -3.88 14.69 0.72
C THR A 41 -2.84 14.90 1.82
N ARG A 42 -3.07 14.35 3.00
CA ARG A 42 -2.15 14.44 4.15
C ARG A 42 -1.67 13.07 4.59
N TRP A 43 -0.36 12.90 4.62
CA TRP A 43 0.26 11.63 4.95
C TRP A 43 1.13 11.75 6.20
N ARG A 44 1.14 10.65 6.96
CA ARG A 44 2.27 10.25 7.78
C ARG A 44 2.69 8.85 7.34
N ASN A 45 3.93 8.68 6.90
CA ASN A 45 4.54 7.39 6.60
C ASN A 45 5.74 7.20 7.53
N ARG A 46 5.65 6.27 8.48
CA ARG A 46 6.62 6.15 9.60
C ARG A 46 6.72 7.48 10.34
N ALA A 47 7.88 8.13 10.28
CA ALA A 47 8.17 9.45 10.86
C ALA A 47 8.24 10.58 9.82
N GLU A 48 7.92 10.30 8.56
CA GLU A 48 7.92 11.26 7.45
C GLU A 48 6.50 11.73 7.12
N PHE A 49 6.36 12.97 6.70
CA PHE A 49 5.10 13.61 6.37
C PHE A 49 5.11 14.07 4.92
N ALA A 50 3.96 13.99 4.25
CA ALA A 50 3.77 14.50 2.90
C ALA A 50 2.40 15.16 2.76
N ASN A 51 2.35 16.34 2.13
CA ASN A 51 1.17 17.17 1.95
C ASN A 51 1.00 17.48 0.46
N GLY A 52 -0.04 16.89 -0.12
CA GLY A 52 -0.38 17.02 -1.54
C GLY A 52 0.45 16.16 -2.49
N HIS A 53 0.06 16.18 -3.76
CA HIS A 53 0.58 15.28 -4.79
C HIS A 53 2.10 15.38 -5.00
N ALA A 54 2.65 16.59 -4.97
CA ALA A 54 4.08 16.80 -5.23
C ALA A 54 4.96 16.08 -4.17
N GLU A 55 4.63 16.24 -2.88
CA GLU A 55 5.37 15.60 -1.80
C GLU A 55 5.14 14.08 -1.77
N VAL A 56 3.92 13.63 -2.06
CA VAL A 56 3.59 12.20 -2.18
C VAL A 56 4.38 11.54 -3.31
N GLN A 57 4.40 12.16 -4.50
CA GLN A 57 5.14 11.62 -5.64
C GLN A 57 6.65 11.59 -5.35
N ALA A 58 7.20 12.63 -4.72
CA ALA A 58 8.60 12.65 -4.30
C ALA A 58 8.92 11.54 -3.29
N PHE A 59 8.03 11.30 -2.31
CA PHE A 59 8.15 10.20 -1.36
C PHE A 59 8.16 8.84 -2.08
N LEU A 60 7.20 8.60 -2.98
CA LEU A 60 7.07 7.34 -3.71
C LEU A 60 8.28 7.08 -4.63
N THR A 61 8.81 8.11 -5.28
CA THR A 61 10.04 8.02 -6.07
C THR A 61 11.23 7.58 -5.22
N ARG A 62 11.44 8.22 -4.05
CA ARG A 62 12.51 7.80 -3.13
C ARG A 62 12.31 6.38 -2.63
N LYS A 63 11.06 6.01 -2.31
CA LYS A 63 10.69 4.68 -1.83
C LYS A 63 11.16 3.60 -2.80
N TRP A 64 10.78 3.69 -4.08
CA TRP A 64 11.09 2.64 -5.06
C TRP A 64 12.48 2.73 -5.70
N ASN A 65 13.21 3.83 -5.45
CA ASN A 65 14.67 3.86 -5.68
C ASN A 65 15.45 3.04 -4.63
N ARG A 66 14.89 2.87 -3.42
CA ARG A 66 15.51 2.09 -2.33
C ARG A 66 14.96 0.67 -2.24
N GLU A 67 13.65 0.52 -2.36
CA GLU A 67 12.95 -0.75 -2.15
C GLU A 67 12.83 -1.53 -3.46
N LEU A 68 13.91 -2.23 -3.84
CA LEU A 68 14.04 -2.95 -5.09
C LEU A 68 13.25 -4.27 -5.06
N ASP A 69 12.79 -4.73 -6.23
CA ASP A 69 11.95 -5.94 -6.38
C ASP A 69 10.72 -6.01 -5.48
N TYR A 70 10.20 -4.82 -5.13
CA TYR A 70 9.06 -4.62 -4.25
C TYR A 70 7.82 -5.43 -4.67
N ARG A 71 7.31 -6.22 -3.73
CA ARG A 71 6.06 -6.98 -3.84
C ARG A 71 5.23 -6.79 -2.58
N LEU A 72 3.96 -6.44 -2.74
CA LEU A 72 3.06 -6.06 -1.65
C LEU A 72 1.80 -6.92 -1.63
N ILE A 73 1.36 -7.26 -0.42
CA ILE A 73 0.04 -7.80 -0.13
C ILE A 73 -0.64 -6.90 0.90
N LYS A 74 -1.86 -6.46 0.63
CA LYS A 74 -2.73 -5.74 1.57
C LYS A 74 -3.95 -6.59 1.91
N GLU A 75 -4.45 -6.43 3.12
CA GLU A 75 -5.62 -7.13 3.61
C GLU A 75 -6.46 -6.20 4.50
N LEU A 76 -7.77 -6.26 4.33
CA LEU A 76 -8.71 -5.50 5.15
C LEU A 76 -8.60 -5.94 6.61
N TRP A 77 -8.53 -4.98 7.53
CA TRP A 77 -8.64 -5.25 8.97
C TRP A 77 -10.01 -4.85 9.53
N ALA A 78 -10.44 -3.63 9.24
CA ALA A 78 -11.74 -3.11 9.63
C ALA A 78 -12.12 -1.93 8.72
N PHE A 79 -13.40 -1.55 8.71
CA PHE A 79 -13.87 -0.35 8.03
C PHE A 79 -15.02 0.29 8.82
N THR A 80 -15.21 1.60 8.66
CA THR A 80 -16.35 2.32 9.24
C THR A 80 -16.59 3.60 8.44
N GLY A 81 -17.79 3.76 7.88
CA GLY A 81 -18.14 4.94 7.08
C GLY A 81 -17.17 5.12 5.90
N ASN A 82 -16.43 6.23 5.89
CA ASN A 82 -15.42 6.56 4.87
C ASN A 82 -13.98 6.18 5.25
N ARG A 83 -13.80 5.34 6.27
CA ARG A 83 -12.47 4.92 6.76
C ARG A 83 -12.24 3.44 6.59
N ILE A 84 -10.99 3.08 6.27
CA ILE A 84 -10.53 1.69 6.15
C ILE A 84 -9.23 1.53 6.94
N ALA A 85 -9.16 0.50 7.78
CA ALA A 85 -7.95 0.02 8.43
C ALA A 85 -7.42 -1.21 7.68
N VAL A 86 -6.13 -1.22 7.39
CA VAL A 86 -5.49 -2.20 6.52
C VAL A 86 -4.25 -2.77 7.19
N ARG A 87 -4.09 -4.08 7.12
CA ARG A 87 -2.84 -4.79 7.38
C ARG A 87 -2.14 -5.04 6.05
N TYR A 88 -0.82 -4.98 6.05
CA TYR A 88 -0.07 -5.33 4.85
C TYR A 88 1.33 -5.81 5.18
N ALA A 89 1.91 -6.53 4.23
CA ALA A 89 3.33 -6.82 4.22
C ALA A 89 3.89 -6.62 2.81
N TYR A 90 5.14 -6.21 2.72
CA TYR A 90 5.87 -6.18 1.46
C TYR A 90 7.29 -6.74 1.62
N GLU A 91 7.77 -7.38 0.56
CA GLU A 91 9.13 -7.88 0.44
C GLU A 91 9.89 -7.05 -0.58
N TYR A 92 11.14 -6.75 -0.27
CA TYR A 92 12.05 -5.99 -1.12
C TYR A 92 13.50 -6.29 -0.73
N HIS A 93 14.46 -5.89 -1.55
CA HIS A 93 15.87 -5.80 -1.15
C HIS A 93 16.42 -4.40 -1.42
N ASP A 94 17.49 -4.03 -0.72
CA ASP A 94 18.23 -2.80 -1.01
C ASP A 94 19.33 -3.02 -2.06
N ASP A 95 20.11 -1.98 -2.35
CA ASP A 95 21.22 -2.00 -3.31
C ASP A 95 22.44 -2.80 -2.84
N SER A 96 22.48 -3.22 -1.56
CA SER A 96 23.46 -4.17 -1.02
C SER A 96 23.05 -5.63 -1.22
N GLY A 97 21.80 -5.88 -1.65
CA GLY A 97 21.22 -7.21 -1.79
C GLY A 97 20.61 -7.77 -0.50
N GLN A 98 20.54 -6.99 0.58
CA GLN A 98 19.89 -7.42 1.82
C GLN A 98 18.37 -7.42 1.61
N TRP A 99 17.73 -8.57 1.85
CA TRP A 99 16.28 -8.72 1.78
C TRP A 99 15.59 -8.32 3.08
N PHE A 100 14.39 -7.79 2.96
CA PHE A 100 13.53 -7.41 4.08
C PHE A 100 12.10 -7.87 3.82
N ARG A 101 11.41 -8.22 4.91
CA ARG A 101 9.94 -8.19 4.97
C ARG A 101 9.52 -7.04 5.87
N ALA A 102 8.76 -6.11 5.32
CA ALA A 102 8.20 -5.00 6.05
C ALA A 102 6.74 -5.29 6.40
N TYR A 103 6.38 -5.15 7.68
CA TYR A 103 5.02 -5.33 8.18
C TYR A 103 4.42 -3.97 8.49
N GLY A 104 3.20 -3.73 8.03
CA GLY A 104 2.57 -2.43 8.12
C GLY A 104 1.12 -2.46 8.55
N ASN A 105 0.75 -1.41 9.27
CA ASN A 105 -0.63 -1.01 9.47
C ASN A 105 -0.82 0.36 8.83
N GLU A 106 -1.87 0.52 8.04
CA GLU A 106 -2.28 1.82 7.54
C GLU A 106 -3.77 2.08 7.71
N ASN A 107 -4.07 3.33 8.01
CA ASN A 107 -5.43 3.84 8.17
C ASN A 107 -5.68 4.89 7.10
N TRP A 108 -6.78 4.71 6.39
CA TRP A 108 -7.19 5.52 5.25
C TRP A 108 -8.50 6.24 5.57
N GLU A 109 -8.59 7.48 5.13
CA GLU A 109 -9.85 8.24 5.10
C GLU A 109 -10.06 8.77 3.69
N PHE A 110 -11.26 8.58 3.16
CA PHE A 110 -11.62 8.91 1.79
C PHE A 110 -12.58 10.10 1.71
N ALA A 111 -12.42 10.93 0.69
CA ALA A 111 -13.40 11.92 0.28
C ALA A 111 -14.58 11.25 -0.45
N GLU A 112 -15.67 11.99 -0.68
CA GLU A 112 -16.89 11.49 -1.33
C GLU A 112 -16.65 10.98 -2.75
N ASP A 113 -15.65 11.54 -3.44
CA ASP A 113 -15.23 11.11 -4.77
C ASP A 113 -14.38 9.83 -4.76
N GLY A 114 -14.11 9.25 -3.58
CA GLY A 114 -13.36 8.02 -3.43
C GLY A 114 -11.84 8.19 -3.47
N LEU A 115 -11.32 9.42 -3.53
CA LEU A 115 -9.89 9.69 -3.36
C LEU A 115 -9.51 9.69 -1.88
N MET A 116 -8.31 9.19 -1.57
CA MET A 116 -7.83 9.16 -0.19
C MET A 116 -7.33 10.54 0.23
N ARG A 117 -7.92 11.10 1.29
CA ARG A 117 -7.59 12.42 1.84
C ARG A 117 -6.55 12.33 2.96
N ASN A 118 -6.65 11.31 3.81
CA ASN A 118 -5.69 11.07 4.89
C ASN A 118 -5.12 9.65 4.80
N ARG A 119 -3.80 9.55 4.94
CA ARG A 119 -3.07 8.27 5.01
C ARG A 119 -2.13 8.26 6.20
N HIS A 120 -2.37 7.38 7.15
CA HIS A 120 -1.47 7.16 8.28
C HIS A 120 -0.90 5.75 8.21
N ALA A 121 0.40 5.60 8.02
CA ALA A 121 1.05 4.30 7.88
C ALA A 121 2.20 4.15 8.88
N SER A 122 2.19 3.05 9.62
CA SER A 122 3.25 2.62 10.52
C SER A 122 3.81 1.30 10.01
N ILE A 123 5.14 1.20 9.93
CA ILE A 123 5.83 0.10 9.24
C ILE A 123 7.08 -0.27 10.01
N ASN A 124 7.31 -1.57 10.21
CA ASN A 124 8.52 -2.13 10.80
C ASN A 124 9.18 -3.06 9.79
N GLU A 125 10.50 -2.97 9.65
CA GLU A 125 11.29 -3.78 8.71
C GLU A 125 11.97 -4.91 9.47
N HIS A 126 11.88 -6.11 8.93
CA HIS A 126 12.56 -7.29 9.43
C HIS A 126 13.50 -7.83 8.36
N PRO A 127 14.83 -7.84 8.58
CA PRO A 127 15.77 -8.49 7.68
C PRO A 127 15.43 -9.98 7.53
N ILE A 128 15.48 -10.50 6.32
CA ILE A 128 15.25 -11.92 6.01
C ILE A 128 16.34 -12.44 5.07
N ALA A 129 16.55 -13.76 5.03
CA ALA A 129 17.31 -14.35 3.95
C ALA A 129 16.48 -14.39 2.66
N GLU A 130 17.13 -14.42 1.49
CA GLU A 130 16.41 -14.56 0.21
C GLU A 130 15.54 -15.82 0.17
N ALA A 131 16.02 -16.92 0.75
CA ALA A 131 15.29 -18.19 0.83
C ALA A 131 14.01 -18.11 1.69
N ASP A 132 13.89 -17.11 2.56
CA ASP A 132 12.72 -16.92 3.43
C ASP A 132 11.61 -16.11 2.78
N ARG A 133 11.83 -15.58 1.57
CA ARG A 133 10.82 -14.87 0.78
C ARG A 133 9.58 -15.72 0.57
N LYS A 134 8.43 -15.07 0.65
CA LYS A 134 7.11 -15.69 0.44
C LYS A 134 6.40 -15.15 -0.79
N PHE A 135 6.79 -13.98 -1.29
CA PHE A 135 6.10 -13.30 -2.37
C PHE A 135 6.76 -13.59 -3.71
N HIS A 136 6.19 -14.55 -4.43
CA HIS A 136 6.73 -15.08 -5.69
C HIS A 136 5.72 -14.94 -6.81
N TRP A 137 5.79 -13.81 -7.52
CA TRP A 137 5.10 -13.58 -8.79
C TRP A 137 5.90 -12.59 -9.66
N PRO A 138 5.63 -12.51 -10.97
CA PRO A 138 6.22 -11.48 -11.83
C PRO A 138 5.94 -10.08 -11.29
N LEU A 139 6.93 -9.18 -11.32
CA LEU A 139 6.79 -7.84 -10.77
C LEU A 139 5.58 -7.08 -11.35
N GLY A 140 4.65 -6.70 -10.47
CA GLY A 140 3.37 -6.11 -10.87
C GLY A 140 2.22 -6.62 -10.00
N ARG A 141 0.99 -6.51 -10.51
CA ARG A 141 -0.23 -6.97 -9.83
C ARG A 141 -0.07 -8.41 -9.34
N ARG A 142 -0.36 -8.64 -8.04
CA ARG A 142 -0.39 -10.00 -7.48
C ARG A 142 -1.48 -10.82 -8.19
N PRO A 143 -1.20 -12.04 -8.69
CA PRO A 143 -2.19 -12.91 -9.31
C PRO A 143 -3.42 -13.15 -8.42
N ASP A 144 -4.58 -13.41 -9.02
CA ASP A 144 -5.83 -13.60 -8.28
C ASP A 144 -5.88 -14.90 -7.47
N ASP A 145 -5.12 -15.91 -7.91
CA ASP A 145 -4.95 -17.20 -7.25
C ASP A 145 -3.79 -17.22 -6.23
N HIS A 146 -2.97 -16.16 -6.18
CA HIS A 146 -1.90 -16.07 -5.18
C HIS A 146 -2.51 -15.82 -3.79
N PRO A 147 -2.08 -16.56 -2.75
CA PRO A 147 -2.61 -16.39 -1.40
C PRO A 147 -2.52 -14.95 -0.87
N GLY A 148 -3.50 -14.58 -0.05
CA GLY A 148 -3.55 -13.30 0.68
C GLY A 148 -2.69 -13.30 1.94
N LEU A 149 -2.75 -12.21 2.72
CA LEU A 149 -1.84 -11.99 3.86
C LEU A 149 -2.07 -13.04 4.96
N SER A 150 -3.33 -13.31 5.32
CA SER A 150 -3.70 -14.26 6.36
C SER A 150 -3.21 -15.70 6.11
N HIS A 151 -2.93 -16.08 4.85
CA HIS A 151 -2.36 -17.40 4.52
C HIS A 151 -0.94 -17.59 5.07
N PHE A 152 -0.15 -16.52 5.14
CA PHE A 152 1.27 -16.60 5.52
C PHE A 152 1.50 -16.57 7.03
N GLY A 153 0.45 -16.35 7.83
CA GLY A 153 0.51 -16.52 9.29
C GLY A 153 1.26 -15.42 10.05
N PHE A 154 1.42 -14.23 9.45
CA PHE A 154 1.95 -13.03 10.09
C PHE A 154 1.02 -11.83 9.92
#